data_AF-A0A8C9Q7B0-F1
#
_entry.id   AF-A0A8C9Q7B0-F1
#
_cell.length_a   1.000
_cell.length_b   1.000
_cell.length_c   1.000
_cell.angle_alpha   90.00
_cell.angle_beta   90.00
_cell.angle_gamma   90.00
#
_symmetry.space_group_name_H-M   'P 1'
#
loop_
_entity.id
_entity.type
_entity.pdbx_description
1 polymer ?
#
loop_
_entity_poly.entity_id
_entity_poly.type
_entity_poly.pdbx_seq_one_letter_code
_entity_poly.pdbx_strand_id
1 'polypeptide(L)'
;LTQTPLSLPVTPGQSASISCRSSQSLLYSDGNTYLEWYQQKPGQAPKLLIYEVSNWFTGVPDRFSGSGSGTEFTLRISRVEA
;
A
#
# COMPACT_ATOMS: atom_id res chain seq x y z
N LEU A 1 -8.20 2.36 10.42
CA LEU A 1 -6.87 2.48 9.77
C LEU A 1 -6.54 3.96 9.66
N THR A 2 -5.31 4.35 9.92
CA THR A 2 -4.82 5.72 9.72
C THR A 2 -3.61 5.70 8.79
N GLN A 3 -3.54 6.65 7.86
CA GLN A 3 -2.46 6.72 6.88
C GLN A 3 -1.66 8.01 7.01
N THR A 4 -0.36 7.92 6.75
CA THR A 4 0.57 9.04 6.82
C THR A 4 1.56 8.98 5.66
N PRO A 5 1.87 10.09 4.98
CA PRO A 5 1.26 11.42 5.12
C PRO A 5 -0.10 11.52 4.42
N LEU A 6 -0.87 12.59 4.70
CA LEU A 6 -2.15 12.87 4.03
C LEU A 6 -1.94 13.21 2.54
N SER A 7 -0.85 13.88 2.22
CA SER A 7 -0.40 14.20 0.86
C SER A 7 1.12 14.32 0.86
N LEU A 8 1.75 13.86 -0.22
CA LEU A 8 3.19 13.93 -0.42
C LEU A 8 3.49 14.34 -1.87
N PRO A 9 3.94 15.58 -2.11
CA PRO A 9 4.43 15.96 -3.44
C PRO A 9 5.74 15.23 -3.71
N VAL A 10 5.85 14.58 -4.88
CA VAL A 10 7.02 13.81 -5.29
C VAL A 10 7.36 14.13 -6.73
N THR A 11 8.63 14.37 -7.02
CA THR A 11 9.10 14.55 -8.40
C THR A 11 9.02 13.21 -9.15
N PRO A 12 8.52 13.18 -10.41
CA PRO A 12 8.54 11.98 -11.22
C PRO A 12 9.93 11.34 -11.24
N GLY A 13 9.99 10.02 -11.10
CA GLY A 13 11.26 9.28 -10.99
C GLY A 13 11.70 8.98 -9.55
N GLN A 14 11.26 9.77 -8.57
CA GLN A 14 11.62 9.59 -7.15
C GLN A 14 10.74 8.54 -6.47
N SER A 15 11.22 8.01 -5.34
CA SER A 15 10.46 7.08 -4.53
C SER A 15 9.50 7.78 -3.58
N ALA A 16 8.39 7.11 -3.25
CA ALA A 16 7.44 7.55 -2.23
C ALA A 16 7.13 6.40 -1.25
N SER A 17 6.79 6.75 -0.01
CA SER A 17 6.34 5.79 0.99
C SER A 17 5.09 6.32 1.69
N ILE A 18 4.13 5.42 1.93
CA ILE A 18 2.90 5.70 2.68
C ILE A 18 2.83 4.67 3.80
N SER A 19 2.71 5.13 5.03
CA SER A 19 2.51 4.27 6.19
C SER A 19 1.02 4.12 6.48
N CYS A 20 0.62 2.94 6.94
CA CYS A 20 -0.71 2.61 7.41
C CYS A 20 -0.62 1.98 8.79
N ARG A 21 -1.38 2.51 9.75
CA ARG A 21 -1.49 1.97 11.09
C ARG A 21 -2.91 1.50 11.38
N SER A 22 -3.04 0.29 11.92
CA SER A 22 -4.30 -0.23 12.46
C SER A 22 -4.36 -0.03 13.98
N SER A 23 -5.58 0.06 14.52
CA SER A 23 -5.80 0.14 15.97
C SER A 23 -5.58 -1.18 16.68
N GLN A 24 -5.61 -2.29 15.94
CA GLN A 24 -5.46 -3.66 16.44
C GLN A 24 -4.76 -4.52 15.40
N SER A 25 -4.20 -5.66 15.82
CA SER A 25 -3.55 -6.60 14.92
C SER A 25 -4.51 -7.00 13.79
N LEU A 26 -4.00 -7.04 12.55
CA LEU A 26 -4.72 -7.55 11.39
C LEU A 26 -4.43 -9.03 11.11
N LEU A 27 -3.61 -9.67 11.96
CA LEU A 27 -3.37 -11.11 11.89
C LEU A 27 -4.64 -11.86 12.28
N TYR A 28 -5.15 -12.67 11.36
CA TYR A 28 -6.34 -13.48 11.56
C TYR A 28 -5.97 -14.89 12.06
N SER A 29 -6.98 -15.65 12.49
CA SER A 29 -6.78 -16.96 13.11
C SER A 29 -6.24 -18.04 12.15
N ASP A 30 -6.35 -17.81 10.84
CA ASP A 30 -5.77 -18.66 9.79
C ASP A 30 -4.28 -18.39 9.53
N GLY A 31 -3.69 -17.41 10.23
CA GLY A 31 -2.30 -17.01 10.07
C GLY A 31 -2.06 -15.95 8.99
N ASN A 32 -3.10 -15.52 8.28
CA ASN A 32 -2.99 -14.49 7.25
C ASN A 32 -3.22 -13.09 7.82
N THR A 33 -2.64 -12.08 7.16
CA THR A 33 -2.88 -10.67 7.48
C THR A 33 -3.62 -10.01 6.33
N TYR A 34 -4.90 -9.70 6.54
CA TYR A 34 -5.77 -9.12 5.51
C TYR A 34 -5.63 -7.60 5.43
N LEU A 35 -4.52 -7.16 4.81
CA LEU A 35 -4.30 -5.76 4.45
C LEU A 35 -4.16 -5.65 2.93
N GLU A 36 -4.87 -4.68 2.36
CA GLU A 36 -4.87 -4.41 0.94
C GLU A 36 -4.52 -2.95 0.65
N TRP A 37 -3.81 -2.72 -0.44
CA TRP A 37 -3.47 -1.39 -0.96
C TRP A 37 -4.18 -1.14 -2.27
N TYR A 38 -4.84 0.02 -2.36
CA TYR A 38 -5.57 0.44 -3.54
C TYR A 38 -4.99 1.74 -4.12
N GLN A 39 -4.96 1.84 -5.44
CA GLN A 39 -4.72 3.09 -6.15
C GLN A 39 -6.03 3.63 -6.71
N GLN A 40 -6.32 4.90 -6.43
CA GLN A 40 -7.41 5.61 -7.07
C GLN A 40 -6.86 6.80 -7.85
N LYS A 41 -7.09 6.80 -9.17
CA LYS A 41 -6.83 7.97 -10.02
C LYS A 41 -8.07 8.86 -10.02
N PRO A 42 -7.93 10.20 -10.16
CA PRO A 42 -9.08 11.10 -10.25
C PRO A 42 -10.09 10.63 -11.31
N GLY A 43 -11.37 10.51 -10.93
CA GLY A 43 -12.45 10.08 -11.83
C GLY A 43 -12.47 8.58 -12.18
N GLN A 44 -11.61 7.75 -11.58
CA GLN A 44 -11.59 6.30 -11.80
C GLN A 44 -11.98 5.53 -10.54
N ALA A 45 -12.46 4.30 -10.72
CA ALA A 45 -12.67 3.36 -9.62
C ALA A 45 -11.33 2.96 -8.98
N PRO A 46 -11.31 2.68 -7.66
CA PRO A 46 -10.14 2.12 -7.00
C PRO A 46 -9.67 0.81 -7.66
N LYS A 47 -8.36 0.64 -7.81
CA LYS A 47 -7.73 -0.58 -8.32
C LYS A 47 -6.85 -1.21 -7.26
N LEU A 48 -7.01 -2.51 -7.04
CA LEU A 48 -6.20 -3.28 -6.12
C LEU A 48 -4.75 -3.36 -6.64
N LEU A 49 -3.79 -3.06 -5.76
CA LEU A 49 -2.36 -3.16 -6.03
C LEU A 49 -1.74 -4.37 -5.33
N ILE A 50 -1.93 -4.42 -4.02
CA ILE A 50 -1.30 -5.42 -3.14
C ILE A 50 -2.36 -5.96 -2.20
N TYR A 51 -2.38 -7.27 -2.02
CA TYR A 51 -3.21 -7.97 -1.04
C TYR A 51 -2.30 -8.77 -0.09
N GLU A 52 -2.85 -9.19 1.05
CA GLU A 52 -2.12 -9.96 2.07
C GLU A 52 -0.74 -9.35 2.41
N VAL A 53 -0.72 -8.03 2.64
CA VAL A 53 0.47 -7.22 2.97
C VAL A 53 1.46 -7.03 1.83
N SER A 54 1.89 -8.08 1.12
CA SER A 54 2.99 -8.01 0.14
C SER A 54 2.74 -8.74 -1.18
N ASN A 55 1.58 -9.37 -1.39
CA ASN A 55 1.26 -10.10 -2.62
C ASN A 55 0.73 -9.14 -3.70
N TRP A 56 1.32 -9.16 -4.90
CA TRP A 56 0.84 -8.33 -6.01
C TRP A 56 -0.41 -8.89 -6.66
N PHE A 57 -1.38 -8.01 -6.91
CA PHE A 57 -2.45 -8.33 -7.84
C PHE A 57 -1.90 -8.42 -9.27
N THR A 58 -2.49 -9.29 -10.09
CA THR A 58 -2.02 -9.52 -11.46
C THR A 58 -2.00 -8.23 -12.29
N GLY A 59 -0.88 -7.98 -12.98
CA GLY A 59 -0.69 -6.80 -13.84
C GLY A 59 -0.26 -5.53 -13.11
N VAL A 60 -0.03 -5.59 -11.79
CA VAL A 60 0.52 -4.48 -11.01
C VAL A 60 2.02 -4.34 -11.28
N PRO A 61 2.53 -3.13 -11.60
CA PRO A 61 3.96 -2.91 -11.82
C PRO A 61 4.80 -3.20 -10.56
N ASP A 62 6.00 -3.74 -10.75
CA ASP A 62 6.96 -4.13 -9.71
C ASP A 62 7.47 -2.98 -8.82
N ARG A 63 7.21 -1.72 -9.24
CA ARG A 63 7.56 -0.53 -8.45
C ARG A 63 6.79 -0.40 -7.14
N PHE A 64 5.66 -1.09 -6.99
CA PHE A 64 4.89 -1.10 -5.76
C PHE A 64 5.38 -2.23 -4.86
N SER A 65 5.54 -1.97 -3.56
CA SER A 65 5.92 -2.99 -2.59
C SER A 65 5.24 -2.72 -1.26
N GLY A 66 4.68 -3.76 -0.66
CA GLY A 66 4.01 -3.70 0.62
C GLY A 66 4.81 -4.45 1.66
N SER A 67 4.87 -3.92 2.88
CA SER A 67 5.56 -4.53 4.00
C SER A 67 4.88 -4.18 5.32
N GLY A 68 5.20 -4.91 6.38
CA GLY A 68 4.69 -4.66 7.72
C GLY A 68 4.13 -5.89 8.39
N SER A 69 3.74 -5.73 9.66
CA SER A 69 3.12 -6.80 10.45
C SER A 69 2.42 -6.20 11.66
N GLY A 70 1.53 -6.98 12.29
CA GLY A 70 0.80 -6.56 13.49
C GLY A 70 -0.10 -5.37 13.20
N THR A 71 0.38 -4.17 13.55
CA THR A 71 -0.38 -2.92 13.43
C THR A 71 0.26 -1.88 12.52
N GLU A 72 1.46 -2.11 12.01
CA GLU A 72 2.21 -1.13 11.22
C GLU A 72 2.60 -1.69 9.86
N PHE A 73 2.22 -0.94 8.82
CA PHE A 73 2.37 -1.33 7.44
C PHE A 73 2.85 -0.17 6.59
N THR A 74 3.56 -0.47 5.50
CA THR A 74 4.10 0.52 4.58
C THR A 74 3.90 0.07 3.14
N LEU A 75 3.40 0.99 2.31
CA LEU A 75 3.48 0.90 0.86
C LEU A 75 4.65 1.75 0.39
N ARG A 76 5.58 1.15 -0.34
CA ARG A 76 6.68 1.84 -1.00
C ARG A 76 6.50 1.78 -2.50
N ILE A 77 6.61 2.94 -3.13
CA ILE A 77 6.63 3.14 -4.58
C ILE A 77 8.07 3.50 -4.94
N SER A 78 8.81 2.60 -5.60
CA SER A 78 10.23 2.81 -5.89
C SER A 78 10.48 3.93 -6.90
N ARG A 79 9.55 4.12 -7.84
CA ARG A 79 9.58 5.17 -8.86
C ARG A 79 8.17 5.69 -9.12
N VAL A 80 7.88 6.92 -8.73
CA VAL A 80 6.59 7.57 -9.05
C VAL A 80 6.60 8.01 -10.51
N GLU A 81 5.52 7.68 -11.22
CA GLU A 81 5.29 8.04 -12.62
C GLU A 81 4.14 9.03 -12.72
N ALA A 82 4.18 9.90 -13.73
CA ALA A 82 3.12 10.85 -14.06
C ALA A 82 2.04 10.21 -14.94
#